data_AF-A0A661EW43-F1
#
_entry.id   AF-A0A661EW43-F1
#
_cell.length_a   1.000
_cell.length_b   1.000
_cell.length_c   1.000
_cell.angle_alpha   90.00
_cell.angle_beta   90.00
_cell.angle_gamma   90.00
#
_symmetry.space_group_name_H-M   'P 1'
#
loop_
_entity.id
_entity.type
_entity.pdbx_description
1 polymer ?
#
loop_
_entity_poly.entity_id
_entity_poly.type
_entity_poly.pdbx_seq_one_letter_code
_entity_poly.pdbx_strand_id
1 'polypeptide(L)'
;PTLKSLGAKQAQLVLPLLTELRYVILAAIITGFGRAIGEVGAAMMLGGNIHGVTRTMTTAIALETSKGDFVLGLALGMVLLSVAFTVNFILQQLTPENSD
;
A
#
# COMPACT_ATOMS: atom_id res chain seq x y z
N PRO A 1 16.47 19.58 17.66
CA PRO A 1 16.65 20.71 18.62
C PRO A 1 17.84 21.61 18.25
N THR A 2 18.96 21.00 17.82
CA THR A 2 20.21 21.69 17.43
C THR A 2 20.07 22.61 16.20
N LEU A 3 19.29 22.21 15.19
CA LEU A 3 19.04 23.06 14.02
C LEU A 3 18.15 24.28 14.34
N LYS A 4 17.21 24.14 15.30
CA LYS A 4 16.40 25.25 15.80
C LYS A 4 17.23 26.24 16.60
N SER A 5 18.18 25.78 17.41
CA SER A 5 19.08 26.66 18.17
C SER A 5 20.09 27.41 17.28
N LEU A 6 20.38 26.88 16.08
CA LEU A 6 21.21 27.54 15.07
C LEU A 6 20.45 28.54 14.17
N GLY A 7 19.19 28.85 14.49
CA GLY A 7 18.39 29.85 13.76
C GLY A 7 17.75 29.35 12.46
N ALA A 8 17.68 28.04 12.23
CA ALA A 8 17.06 27.50 11.03
C ALA A 8 15.56 27.83 10.97
N LYS A 9 15.10 28.33 9.82
CA LYS A 9 13.69 28.64 9.56
C LYS A 9 12.91 27.33 9.46
N GLN A 10 11.61 27.34 9.79
CA GLN A 10 10.80 26.10 9.83
C GLN A 10 10.87 25.27 8.53
N ALA A 11 10.95 25.93 7.38
CA ALA A 11 11.10 25.28 6.08
C ALA A 11 12.46 24.53 5.90
N GLN A 12 13.53 25.01 6.53
CA GLN A 12 14.85 24.36 6.48
C GLN A 12 14.92 23.10 7.35
N LEU A 13 13.97 22.90 8.27
CA LEU A 13 13.90 21.71 9.12
C LEU A 13 13.25 20.51 8.43
N VAL A 14 12.46 20.74 7.38
CA VAL A 14 11.66 19.69 6.72
C VAL A 14 12.55 18.67 6.02
N LEU A 15 13.52 19.12 5.20
CA LEU A 15 14.42 18.21 4.47
C LEU A 15 15.25 17.31 5.39
N PRO A 16 15.92 17.84 6.44
CA PRO A 16 16.66 17.01 7.40
C PRO A 16 15.77 15.99 8.11
N LEU A 17 14.58 16.40 8.55
CA LEU A 17 13.63 15.51 9.22
C LEU A 17 13.14 14.39 8.30
N LEU A 18 12.85 14.68 7.03
CA LEU A 18 12.47 13.65 6.06
C LEU A 18 13.59 12.64 5.82
N THR A 19 14.84 13.09 5.87
CA THR A 19 16.01 12.22 5.68
C THR A 19 16.26 11.33 6.89
N GLU A 20 16.11 11.88 8.10
CA GLU A 20 16.20 11.11 9.36
C GLU A 20 15.06 10.09 9.49
N LEU A 21 13.84 10.49 9.16
CA LEU A 21 12.63 9.67 9.32
C LEU A 21 12.35 8.77 8.11
N ARG A 22 13.25 8.68 7.13
CA ARG A 22 13.02 7.96 5.87
C ARG A 22 12.52 6.52 6.08
N TYR A 23 13.04 5.80 7.07
CA TYR A 23 12.62 4.42 7.36
C TYR A 23 11.26 4.35 8.04
N VAL A 24 10.94 5.30 8.93
CA VAL A 24 9.61 5.42 9.55
C VAL A 24 8.56 5.74 8.49
N ILE A 25 8.90 6.60 7.53
CA ILE A 25 8.03 6.93 6.41
C ILE A 25 7.83 5.71 5.50
N LEU A 26 8.90 4.96 5.19
CA LEU A 26 8.79 3.71 4.41
C LEU A 26 7.90 2.68 5.11
N ALA A 27 8.04 2.48 6.42
CA ALA A 27 7.17 1.60 7.20
C ALA A 27 5.70 2.04 7.14
N ALA A 28 5.43 3.35 7.29
CA ALA A 28 4.08 3.89 7.16
C ALA A 28 3.48 3.66 5.76
N ILE A 29 4.29 3.78 4.71
CA ILE A 29 3.89 3.49 3.32
C ILE A 29 3.53 2.00 3.18
N ILE A 30 4.35 1.08 3.70
CA ILE A 30 4.09 -0.35 3.65
C ILE A 30 2.77 -0.69 4.37
N THR A 31 2.57 -0.14 5.57
CA THR A 31 1.31 -0.33 6.33
C THR A 31 0.11 0.24 5.57
N GLY A 32 0.23 1.43 4.99
CA GLY A 32 -0.83 2.05 4.19
C GLY A 32 -1.16 1.26 2.93
N PHE A 33 -0.15 0.74 2.24
CA PHE A 33 -0.31 -0.12 1.06
C PHE A 33 -1.08 -1.40 1.38
N GLY A 34 -0.70 -2.10 2.45
CA GLY A 34 -1.42 -3.30 2.89
C GLY A 34 -2.89 -3.02 3.20
N ARG A 35 -3.17 -1.90 3.88
CA ARG A 35 -4.55 -1.46 4.15
C ARG A 35 -5.32 -1.14 2.87
N ALA A 36 -4.70 -0.43 1.91
CA ALA A 36 -5.34 -0.05 0.66
C ALA A 36 -5.68 -1.25 -0.22
N ILE A 37 -4.82 -2.28 -0.29
CA ILE A 37 -5.10 -3.52 -1.04
C ILE A 37 -6.23 -4.32 -0.42
N GLY A 38 -6.34 -4.33 0.92
CA GLY A 38 -7.42 -5.04 1.61
C GLY A 38 -8.79 -4.37 1.52
N GLU A 39 -8.86 -3.11 1.09
CA GLU A 39 -10.10 -2.32 1.08
C GLU A 39 -10.96 -2.64 -0.15
N VAL A 40 -11.73 -3.74 -0.06
CA VAL A 40 -12.63 -4.17 -1.14
C VAL A 40 -14.04 -3.58 -1.00
N GLY A 41 -14.52 -3.41 0.24
CA GLY A 41 -15.89 -2.98 0.52
C GLY A 41 -16.17 -1.57 0.00
N ALA A 42 -15.38 -0.59 0.42
CA ALA A 42 -15.51 0.78 -0.07
C ALA A 42 -15.29 0.86 -1.60
N ALA A 43 -14.35 0.07 -2.14
CA ALA A 43 -14.07 0.03 -3.57
C ALA A 43 -15.26 -0.49 -4.39
N MET A 44 -15.97 -1.52 -3.91
CA MET A 44 -17.18 -2.02 -4.57
C MET A 44 -18.36 -1.05 -4.46
N MET A 45 -18.54 -0.41 -3.29
CA MET A 45 -19.67 0.50 -3.04
C MET A 45 -19.54 1.84 -3.79
N LEU A 46 -18.32 2.38 -3.89
CA LEU A 46 -18.07 3.72 -4.45
C LEU A 46 -17.38 3.70 -5.84
N GLY A 47 -16.45 2.77 -6.06
CA GLY A 47 -15.62 2.70 -7.27
C GLY A 47 -16.31 2.07 -8.49
N GLY A 48 -17.47 1.45 -8.27
CA GLY A 48 -18.18 0.72 -9.30
C GLY A 48 -17.47 -0.58 -9.70
N ASN A 49 -18.06 -1.30 -10.65
CA ASN A 49 -17.61 -2.64 -11.03
C ASN A 49 -17.76 -2.88 -12.54
N ILE A 50 -17.44 -1.86 -13.34
CA ILE A 50 -17.56 -1.90 -14.80
C ILE A 50 -16.33 -2.60 -15.37
N HIS A 51 -16.55 -3.71 -16.07
CA HIS A 51 -15.49 -4.49 -16.70
C HIS A 51 -14.64 -3.61 -17.62
N GLY A 52 -13.32 -3.64 -17.46
CA GLY A 52 -12.38 -2.89 -18.31
C GLY A 52 -12.27 -1.39 -18.06
N VAL A 53 -13.06 -0.81 -17.16
CA VAL A 53 -13.03 0.64 -16.88
C VAL A 53 -12.72 0.93 -15.42
N THR A 54 -13.57 0.43 -14.50
CA THR A 54 -13.45 0.72 -13.06
C THR A 54 -13.27 -0.53 -12.19
N ARG A 55 -13.38 -1.72 -12.78
CA ARG A 55 -13.19 -2.99 -12.08
C ARG A 55 -11.73 -3.21 -11.73
N THR A 56 -11.43 -3.27 -10.44
CA THR A 56 -10.13 -3.67 -9.91
C THR A 56 -10.07 -5.19 -9.72
N MET A 57 -8.87 -5.75 -9.53
CA MET A 57 -8.73 -7.19 -9.23
C MET A 57 -9.50 -7.57 -7.97
N THR A 58 -9.46 -6.75 -6.93
CA THR A 58 -10.14 -7.02 -5.65
C THR A 58 -11.66 -7.05 -5.79
N THR A 59 -12.25 -6.11 -6.55
CA THR A 59 -13.70 -6.11 -6.80
C THR A 59 -14.12 -7.21 -7.77
N ALA A 60 -13.26 -7.61 -8.71
CA ALA A 60 -13.47 -8.76 -9.57
C ALA A 60 -13.51 -10.07 -8.77
N ILE A 61 -12.55 -10.29 -7.86
CA ILE A 61 -12.52 -11.48 -7.00
C ILE A 61 -13.81 -11.60 -6.18
N ALA A 62 -14.23 -10.50 -5.53
CA ALA A 62 -15.46 -10.48 -4.74
C ALA A 62 -16.70 -10.75 -5.60
N LEU A 63 -16.78 -10.14 -6.79
CA LEU A 63 -17.91 -10.35 -7.72
C LEU A 63 -18.01 -11.79 -8.21
N GLU A 64 -16.92 -12.37 -8.72
CA GLU A 64 -16.94 -13.73 -9.29
C GLU A 64 -17.22 -14.77 -8.20
N THR A 65 -16.71 -14.54 -6.98
CA THR A 65 -17.06 -15.34 -5.79
C THR A 65 -18.57 -15.24 -5.47
N SER A 66 -19.15 -14.04 -5.51
CA SER A 66 -20.60 -13.86 -5.27
C SER A 66 -21.49 -14.44 -6.37
N LYS A 67 -20.98 -14.57 -7.60
CA LYS A 67 -21.68 -15.25 -8.71
C LYS A 67 -21.60 -16.78 -8.64
N GLY A 68 -20.77 -17.33 -7.76
CA GLY A 68 -20.51 -18.77 -7.65
C GLY A 68 -19.41 -19.29 -8.57
N ASP A 69 -18.71 -18.43 -9.32
CA ASP A 69 -17.51 -18.79 -10.09
C ASP A 69 -16.26 -18.67 -9.20
N PHE A 70 -16.15 -19.62 -8.28
CA PHE A 70 -15.02 -19.68 -7.35
C PHE A 70 -13.69 -19.97 -8.04
N VAL A 71 -13.71 -20.66 -9.20
CA VAL A 71 -12.49 -21.01 -9.93
C VAL A 71 -11.82 -19.74 -10.44
N LEU A 72 -12.57 -18.86 -11.09
CA LEU A 72 -12.06 -17.58 -11.56
C LEU A 72 -11.66 -16.67 -10.39
N GLY A 73 -12.48 -16.61 -9.33
CA GLY A 73 -12.18 -15.84 -8.12
C GLY A 73 -10.87 -16.25 -7.45
N LEU A 74 -10.63 -17.56 -7.29
CA LEU A 74 -9.40 -18.09 -6.71
C LEU A 74 -8.19 -17.86 -7.62
N ALA A 75 -8.33 -18.03 -8.93
CA ALA A 75 -7.26 -17.78 -9.88
C ALA A 75 -6.79 -16.32 -9.81
N LEU A 76 -7.73 -15.36 -9.81
CA LEU A 76 -7.43 -13.94 -9.65
C LEU A 76 -6.84 -13.63 -8.27
N GLY A 77 -7.33 -14.28 -7.22
CA GLY A 77 -6.80 -14.15 -5.86
C GLY A 77 -5.33 -14.58 -5.74
N MET A 78 -4.96 -15.71 -6.35
CA MET A 78 -3.57 -16.20 -6.38
C MET A 78 -2.63 -15.24 -7.11
N VAL A 79 -3.08 -14.67 -8.24
CA VAL A 79 -2.32 -13.65 -8.97
C VAL A 79 -2.14 -12.40 -8.12
N LEU A 80 -3.22 -11.90 -7.51
CA LEU A 80 -3.16 -10.72 -6.67
C LEU A 80 -2.26 -10.91 -5.46
N LEU A 81 -2.33 -12.06 -4.78
CA LEU A 81 -1.45 -12.41 -3.67
C LEU A 81 0.02 -12.42 -4.11
N SER A 82 0.32 -13.05 -5.25
CA SER A 82 1.69 -13.11 -5.77
C SER A 82 2.26 -11.70 -6.03
N VAL A 83 1.45 -10.81 -6.61
CA VAL A 83 1.82 -9.40 -6.82
C VAL A 83 1.99 -8.66 -5.50
N ALA A 84 1.04 -8.81 -4.56
CA ALA A 84 1.08 -8.14 -3.26
C ALA A 84 2.33 -8.56 -2.46
N PHE A 85 2.64 -9.86 -2.41
CA PHE A 85 3.85 -10.38 -1.78
C PHE A 85 5.11 -9.85 -2.45
N THR A 86 5.17 -9.85 -3.78
CA THR A 86 6.34 -9.34 -4.52
C THR A 86 6.60 -7.87 -4.20
N VAL A 87 5.55 -7.04 -4.24
CA VAL A 87 5.67 -5.61 -3.92
C VAL A 87 6.05 -5.42 -2.45
N ASN A 88 5.38 -6.12 -1.53
CA ASN A 88 5.69 -6.02 -0.10
C ASN A 88 7.14 -6.43 0.20
N PHE A 89 7.61 -7.52 -0.40
CA PHE A 89 8.98 -7.99 -0.28
C PHE A 89 10.00 -6.96 -0.79
N ILE A 90 9.75 -6.35 -1.95
CA ILE A 90 10.63 -5.29 -2.49
C ILE A 90 10.67 -4.09 -1.54
N LEU A 91 9.51 -3.65 -1.05
CA LEU A 91 9.43 -2.52 -0.12
C LEU A 91 10.12 -2.82 1.22
N GLN A 92 10.02 -4.06 1.70
CA GLN A 92 10.67 -4.51 2.92
C GLN A 92 12.19 -4.59 2.74
N GLN A 93 12.70 -5.07 1.60
CA GLN A 93 14.14 -5.05 1.28
C GLN A 93 14.71 -3.62 1.21
N LEU A 94 13.90 -2.66 0.74
CA LEU A 94 14.27 -1.23 0.70
C LEU A 94 14.22 -0.55 2.07
N THR A 95 13.55 -1.17 3.05
CA THR A 95 13.51 -0.73 4.44
C THR A 95 14.54 -1.55 5.20
N PRO A 96 15.83 -1.14 5.26
CA PRO A 96 16.81 -1.84 6.08
C PRO A 96 16.32 -1.80 7.52
N GLU A 97 15.91 -2.97 7.99
CA GLU A 97 15.71 -3.28 9.39
C GLU A 97 17.08 -3.28 10.06
N ASN A 98 17.63 -2.09 10.27
CA ASN A 98 18.59 -1.87 11.36
C ASN A 98 17.77 -1.70 12.64
N SER A 99 17.22 -2.81 13.12
CA SER A 99 17.00 -2.97 14.55
C SER A 99 18.29 -3.48 15.17
N ASP A 100 18.89 -2.61 15.97
CA ASP A 100 19.56 -3.02 17.20
C ASP A 100 18.62 -3.93 18.04
#